data_AF-A0A7C5DJV2-F1
#
_entry.id   AF-A0A7C5DJV2-F1
#
_cell.length_a   1.000
_cell.length_b   1.000
_cell.length_c   1.000
_cell.angle_alpha   90.00
_cell.angle_beta   90.00
_cell.angle_gamma   90.00
#
_symmetry.space_group_name_H-M   'P 1'
#
loop_
_entity.id
_entity.type
_entity.pdbx_description
1 polymer ?
#
loop_
_entity_poly.entity_id
_entity_poly.type
_entity_poly.pdbx_seq_one_letter_code
_entity_poly.pdbx_strand_id
1 'polypeptide(L)'
;MKFKVNSCIFNSDKVISGIEIELKSKLLKKEDAFFDCSDKFSYPPFINGHDHLIGNWYPRSGDNRPYPNSDVWVEDMKNSKSYLERNKVWINDGKFDLTKGTANLLTSLGIYKNIFSGCHAVQDHGPNQIDEYYEQFPINVIREYRQCHSIELGNWWGGKSAKEEWEDTKGQMPFIIHLAESSVK
;
A
#
# COMPACT_ATOMS: atom_id res chain seq x y z
N MET A 1 28.52 -3.69 -1.62
CA MET A 1 28.13 -5.05 -2.06
C MET A 1 27.85 -5.00 -3.56
N LYS A 2 28.40 -5.95 -4.32
CA LYS A 2 28.31 -6.00 -5.78
C LYS A 2 27.50 -7.20 -6.25
N PHE A 3 26.79 -7.01 -7.35
CA PHE A 3 25.98 -8.04 -8.00
C PHE A 3 26.30 -8.06 -9.47
N LYS A 4 26.57 -9.23 -10.03
CA LYS A 4 26.54 -9.42 -11.48
C LYS A 4 25.15 -9.90 -11.87
N VAL A 5 24.49 -9.25 -12.82
CA VAL A 5 23.14 -9.62 -13.26
C VAL A 5 23.11 -9.89 -14.76
N ASN A 6 22.08 -10.60 -15.23
CA ASN A 6 21.87 -10.79 -16.66
C ASN A 6 21.67 -9.44 -17.35
N SER A 7 20.64 -8.72 -16.91
CA SER A 7 20.28 -7.40 -17.40
C SER A 7 19.60 -6.58 -16.30
N CYS A 8 19.83 -5.27 -16.35
CA CYS A 8 19.13 -4.28 -15.56
C CYS A 8 18.05 -3.61 -16.42
N ILE A 9 16.80 -3.71 -15.98
CA ILE A 9 15.63 -3.20 -16.69
C ILE A 9 15.14 -1.96 -15.94
N PHE A 10 15.35 -0.78 -16.53
CA PHE A 10 14.92 0.49 -15.93
C PHE A 10 13.46 0.81 -16.29
N ASN A 11 13.09 0.56 -17.54
CA ASN A 11 11.75 0.72 -18.10
C ASN A 11 11.65 -0.06 -19.43
N SER A 12 10.53 0.06 -20.14
CA SER A 12 10.28 -0.61 -21.43
C SER A 12 11.32 -0.29 -22.51
N ASP A 13 11.95 0.87 -22.44
CA ASP A 13 12.80 1.41 -23.50
C ASP A 13 14.29 1.29 -23.17
N LYS A 14 14.62 0.99 -21.91
CA LYS A 14 15.99 0.97 -21.40
C LYS A 14 16.30 -0.31 -20.63
N VAL A 15 16.98 -1.21 -21.31
CA VAL A 15 17.54 -2.46 -20.78
C VAL A 15 19.05 -2.47 -21.02
N ILE A 16 19.83 -2.78 -19.98
CA ILE A 16 21.30 -2.87 -20.06
C ILE A 16 21.73 -4.27 -19.64
N SER A 17 22.34 -5.02 -20.55
CA SER A 17 22.82 -6.38 -20.30
C SER A 17 24.28 -6.42 -19.83
N GLY A 18 24.64 -7.46 -19.07
CA GLY A 18 26.03 -7.73 -18.66
C GLY A 18 26.62 -6.71 -17.70
N ILE A 19 25.78 -6.03 -16.93
CA ILE A 19 26.21 -4.97 -16.00
C ILE A 19 26.43 -5.51 -14.58
N GLU A 20 27.42 -4.96 -13.89
CA GLU A 20 27.58 -5.11 -12.45
C GLU A 20 26.89 -3.95 -11.71
N ILE A 21 26.13 -4.28 -10.68
CA ILE A 21 25.38 -3.33 -9.86
C ILE A 21 26.01 -3.26 -8.49
N GLU A 22 26.21 -2.05 -7.99
CA GLU A 22 26.71 -1.79 -6.65
C GLU A 22 25.58 -1.32 -5.74
N LEU A 23 25.28 -2.10 -4.71
CA LEU A 23 24.43 -1.65 -3.61
C LEU A 23 25.30 -0.95 -2.56
N LYS A 24 25.00 0.33 -2.34
CA LYS A 24 25.57 1.16 -1.26
C LYS A 24 24.53 1.32 -0.16
N SER A 25 24.84 0.87 1.04
CA SER A 25 23.97 1.04 2.20
C SER A 25 24.79 1.03 3.48
N LYS A 26 24.40 1.89 4.44
CA LYS A 26 24.99 1.96 5.78
C LYS A 26 24.79 0.68 6.60
N LEU A 27 23.86 -0.18 6.19
CA LEU A 27 23.56 -1.45 6.85
C LEU A 27 24.49 -2.59 6.41
N LEU A 28 25.26 -2.40 5.33
CA LEU A 28 26.19 -3.39 4.84
C LEU A 28 27.45 -3.41 5.72
N LYS A 29 27.63 -4.50 6.47
CA LYS A 29 28.82 -4.69 7.32
C LYS A 29 30.08 -5.08 6.54
N LYS A 30 29.92 -5.54 5.29
CA LYS A 30 31.01 -5.96 4.41
C LYS A 30 30.79 -5.38 3.02
N GLU A 31 31.65 -4.46 2.62
CA GLU A 31 31.51 -3.74 1.35
C GLU A 31 31.90 -4.62 0.15
N ASP A 32 32.80 -5.59 0.37
CA ASP A 32 33.39 -6.45 -0.66
C ASP A 32 32.59 -7.72 -1.00
N ALA A 33 31.37 -7.87 -0.47
CA ALA A 33 30.54 -9.01 -0.83
C ALA A 33 30.14 -8.95 -2.31
N PHE A 34 30.36 -10.04 -3.05
CA PHE A 34 29.98 -10.20 -4.45
C PHE A 34 29.00 -11.37 -4.59
N PHE A 35 27.91 -11.15 -5.33
CA PHE A 35 26.92 -12.17 -5.66
C PHE A 35 26.80 -12.32 -7.17
N ASP A 36 26.95 -13.55 -7.65
CA ASP A 36 26.65 -13.88 -9.03
C ASP A 36 25.15 -14.18 -9.17
N CYS A 37 24.44 -13.27 -9.82
CA CYS A 37 23.04 -13.37 -10.19
C CYS A 37 22.89 -13.27 -11.72
N SER A 38 23.86 -13.78 -12.47
CA SER A 38 23.91 -13.69 -13.94
C SER A 38 22.72 -14.36 -14.65
N ASP A 39 21.92 -15.16 -13.93
CA ASP A 39 20.66 -15.76 -14.39
C ASP A 39 19.41 -14.96 -13.99
N LYS A 40 19.57 -13.82 -13.31
CA LYS A 40 18.48 -12.95 -12.83
C LYS A 40 18.48 -11.59 -13.52
N PHE A 41 17.30 -10.97 -13.52
CA PHE A 41 17.11 -9.58 -13.89
C PHE A 41 17.03 -8.69 -12.66
N SER A 42 17.53 -7.47 -12.76
CA SER A 42 17.33 -6.43 -11.75
C SER A 42 16.39 -5.34 -12.26
N TYR A 43 15.65 -4.75 -11.33
CA TYR A 43 14.72 -3.66 -11.56
C TYR A 43 14.93 -2.58 -10.50
N PRO A 44 14.66 -1.30 -10.82
CA PRO A 44 14.34 -0.32 -9.79
C PRO A 44 13.20 -0.85 -8.92
N PRO A 45 13.19 -0.57 -7.61
CA PRO A 45 12.09 -1.00 -6.76
C PRO A 45 10.79 -0.32 -7.21
N PHE A 46 9.69 -1.05 -7.09
CA PHE A 46 8.38 -0.55 -7.52
C PHE A 46 7.78 0.43 -6.51
N ILE A 47 6.87 1.26 -7.02
CA ILE A 47 5.98 2.11 -6.23
C ILE A 47 4.59 1.49 -6.34
N ASN A 48 4.05 1.01 -5.22
CA ASN A 48 2.65 0.63 -5.18
C ASN A 48 1.80 1.89 -4.98
N GLY A 49 1.21 2.38 -6.07
CA GLY A 49 0.46 3.63 -6.08
C GLY A 49 -0.88 3.57 -5.35
N HIS A 50 -1.34 2.40 -4.89
CA HIS A 50 -2.60 2.26 -4.18
C HIS A 50 -2.71 0.91 -3.43
N ASP A 51 -2.82 0.95 -2.11
CA ASP A 51 -3.04 -0.22 -1.26
C ASP A 51 -3.96 0.13 -0.09
N HIS A 52 -4.59 -0.85 0.53
CA HIS A 52 -5.19 -0.69 1.85
C HIS A 52 -4.40 -1.55 2.83
N LEU A 53 -3.39 -0.98 3.49
CA LEU A 53 -2.41 -1.78 4.26
C LEU A 53 -3.08 -2.62 5.35
N ILE A 54 -4.06 -2.04 6.05
CA ILE A 54 -4.86 -2.71 7.09
C ILE A 54 -5.83 -3.77 6.50
N GLY A 55 -6.23 -3.61 5.24
CA GLY A 55 -7.28 -4.38 4.55
C GLY A 55 -6.78 -5.58 3.74
N ASN A 56 -5.49 -5.94 3.86
CA ASN A 56 -4.88 -7.04 3.12
C ASN A 56 -5.30 -8.43 3.64
N TRP A 57 -6.56 -8.80 3.42
CA TRP A 57 -7.14 -10.02 3.98
C TRP A 57 -6.91 -11.26 3.10
N TYR A 58 -6.52 -12.36 3.76
CA TYR A 58 -6.57 -13.70 3.20
C TYR A 58 -7.21 -14.69 4.20
N PRO A 59 -8.26 -15.44 3.81
CA PRO A 59 -8.95 -15.37 2.52
C PRO A 59 -9.60 -13.99 2.30
N ARG A 60 -9.86 -13.63 1.05
CA ARG A 60 -10.44 -12.34 0.69
C ARG A 60 -11.83 -12.19 1.34
N SER A 61 -12.27 -10.96 1.59
CA SER A 61 -13.60 -10.65 2.14
C SER A 61 -14.70 -10.55 1.10
N GLY A 62 -15.93 -10.73 1.57
CA GLY A 62 -17.10 -10.88 0.72
C GLY A 62 -17.24 -12.32 0.22
N ASP A 63 -18.39 -12.92 0.53
CA ASP A 63 -18.68 -14.34 0.28
C ASP A 63 -19.58 -14.53 -0.96
N ASN A 64 -20.24 -13.48 -1.46
CA ASN A 64 -21.27 -13.52 -2.49
C ASN A 64 -20.82 -13.00 -3.87
N ARG A 65 -19.61 -13.36 -4.30
CA ARG A 65 -19.05 -12.93 -5.60
C ARG A 65 -19.74 -13.59 -6.79
N PRO A 66 -19.78 -12.95 -7.98
CA PRO A 66 -19.28 -11.59 -8.28
C PRO A 66 -20.26 -10.48 -7.84
N TYR A 67 -19.75 -9.27 -7.64
CA TYR A 67 -20.56 -8.10 -7.26
C TYR A 67 -20.78 -7.16 -8.44
N PRO A 68 -21.95 -6.49 -8.52
CA PRO A 68 -22.23 -5.52 -9.57
C PRO A 68 -21.47 -4.19 -9.42
N ASN A 69 -21.09 -3.82 -8.19
CA ASN A 69 -20.32 -2.62 -7.86
C ASN A 69 -19.63 -2.79 -6.48
N SER A 70 -18.80 -1.81 -6.07
CA SER A 70 -18.07 -1.90 -4.80
C SER A 70 -18.98 -1.66 -3.60
N ASP A 71 -20.03 -0.84 -3.71
CA ASP A 71 -21.00 -0.62 -2.62
C ASP A 71 -21.62 -1.93 -2.12
N VAL A 72 -22.10 -2.77 -3.05
CA VAL A 72 -22.70 -4.07 -2.73
C VAL A 72 -21.65 -5.00 -2.12
N TRP A 73 -20.40 -4.94 -2.60
CA TRP A 73 -19.31 -5.69 -1.99
C TRP A 73 -19.00 -5.20 -0.57
N VAL A 74 -18.96 -3.88 -0.32
CA VAL A 74 -18.66 -3.30 1.00
C VAL A 74 -19.69 -3.73 2.03
N GLU A 75 -20.98 -3.79 1.67
CA GLU A 75 -22.02 -4.27 2.58
C GLU A 75 -21.91 -5.78 2.86
N ASP A 76 -21.59 -6.60 1.85
CA ASP A 76 -21.37 -8.04 2.04
C ASP A 76 -20.09 -8.33 2.85
N MET A 77 -19.03 -7.59 2.55
CA MET A 77 -17.72 -7.65 3.20
C MET A 77 -17.85 -7.55 4.71
N LYS A 78 -18.63 -6.59 5.22
CA LYS A 78 -18.84 -6.35 6.66
C LYS A 78 -19.36 -7.56 7.42
N ASN A 79 -20.01 -8.50 6.73
CA ASN A 79 -20.59 -9.71 7.30
C ASN A 79 -19.82 -10.98 6.94
N SER A 80 -18.85 -10.88 6.02
CA SER A 80 -18.08 -12.04 5.56
C SER A 80 -17.24 -12.66 6.67
N LYS A 81 -17.02 -13.97 6.56
CA LYS A 81 -16.28 -14.74 7.59
C LYS A 81 -14.87 -14.19 7.84
N SER A 82 -14.16 -13.78 6.79
CA SER A 82 -12.79 -13.24 6.90
C SER A 82 -12.76 -11.87 7.56
N TYR A 83 -13.72 -10.99 7.26
CA TYR A 83 -13.84 -9.69 7.93
C TYR A 83 -14.13 -9.85 9.43
N LEU A 84 -15.11 -10.67 9.79
CA LEU A 84 -15.48 -10.90 11.19
C LEU A 84 -14.34 -11.57 11.99
N GLU A 85 -13.53 -12.41 11.35
CA GLU A 85 -12.35 -12.98 11.97
C GLU A 85 -11.28 -11.90 12.22
N ARG A 86 -10.99 -11.04 11.24
CA ARG A 86 -10.01 -9.95 11.39
C ARG A 86 -10.45 -8.89 12.39
N ASN A 87 -11.75 -8.67 12.54
CA ASN A 87 -12.31 -7.80 13.57
C ASN A 87 -12.00 -8.28 14.99
N LYS A 88 -11.62 -9.54 15.21
CA LYS A 88 -11.14 -10.01 16.51
C LYS A 88 -9.75 -9.48 16.85
N VAL A 89 -8.98 -9.10 15.82
CA VAL A 89 -7.65 -8.52 15.96
C VAL A 89 -7.80 -7.01 16.07
N TRP A 90 -8.41 -6.36 15.09
CA TRP A 90 -8.61 -4.90 15.05
C TRP A 90 -10.04 -4.58 14.60
N ILE A 91 -10.75 -3.77 15.37
CA ILE A 91 -12.09 -3.31 15.02
C ILE A 91 -11.96 -1.96 14.30
N ASN A 92 -12.56 -1.87 13.12
CA ASN A 92 -12.81 -0.58 12.49
C ASN A 92 -13.90 0.18 13.28
N ASP A 93 -13.48 1.10 14.14
CA ASP A 93 -14.36 1.98 14.93
C ASP A 93 -14.67 3.32 14.23
N GLY A 94 -14.27 3.46 12.96
CA GLY A 94 -14.41 4.68 12.17
C GLY A 94 -13.34 5.74 12.43
N LYS A 95 -12.51 5.62 13.47
CA LYS A 95 -11.44 6.59 13.76
C LYS A 95 -10.19 6.36 12.93
N PHE A 96 -9.94 5.11 12.53
CA PHE A 96 -8.78 4.72 11.73
C PHE A 96 -7.44 5.16 12.33
N ASP A 97 -7.29 5.09 13.65
CA ASP A 97 -6.01 5.28 14.31
C ASP A 97 -5.18 3.99 14.21
N LEU A 98 -4.31 3.94 13.21
CA LEU A 98 -3.53 2.74 12.88
C LEU A 98 -2.29 2.56 13.78
N THR A 99 -2.09 3.46 14.73
CA THR A 99 -0.99 3.38 15.71
C THR A 99 -1.39 2.68 17.00
N LYS A 100 -2.69 2.44 17.21
CA LYS A 100 -3.23 1.85 18.43
C LYS A 100 -3.48 0.35 18.32
N GLY A 101 -3.32 -0.33 19.46
CA GLY A 101 -3.62 -1.75 19.61
C GLY A 101 -2.84 -2.60 18.61
N THR A 102 -3.57 -3.43 17.87
CA THR A 102 -3.05 -4.40 16.90
C THR A 102 -3.11 -3.90 15.45
N ALA A 103 -3.58 -2.67 15.20
CA ALA A 103 -3.65 -2.12 13.85
C ALA A 103 -2.28 -2.14 13.16
N ASN A 104 -1.25 -1.76 13.92
CA ASN A 104 0.15 -1.80 13.49
C ASN A 104 0.59 -3.21 13.03
N LEU A 105 0.17 -4.27 13.73
CA LEU A 105 0.48 -5.64 13.31
C LEU A 105 -0.11 -5.93 11.92
N LEU A 106 -1.36 -5.55 11.69
CA LEU A 106 -2.04 -5.79 10.42
C LEU A 106 -1.48 -4.94 9.27
N THR A 107 -1.19 -3.65 9.51
CA THR A 107 -0.54 -2.79 8.51
C THR A 107 0.88 -3.26 8.19
N SER A 108 1.64 -3.74 9.19
CA SER A 108 2.95 -4.37 9.00
C SER A 108 2.87 -5.60 8.09
N LEU A 109 1.83 -6.42 8.18
CA LEU A 109 1.62 -7.54 7.24
C LEU A 109 1.37 -7.03 5.81
N GLY A 110 0.60 -5.95 5.64
CA GLY A 110 0.45 -5.26 4.36
C GLY A 110 1.77 -4.74 3.81
N ILE A 111 2.66 -4.24 4.67
CA ILE A 111 4.00 -3.79 4.29
C ILE A 111 4.87 -4.96 3.82
N TYR A 112 4.87 -6.09 4.54
CA TYR A 112 5.61 -7.28 4.10
C TYR A 112 5.13 -7.80 2.73
N LYS A 113 3.82 -7.75 2.46
CA LYS A 113 3.27 -8.06 1.13
C LYS A 113 3.92 -7.17 0.05
N ASN A 114 4.03 -5.87 0.31
CA ASN A 114 4.66 -4.92 -0.62
C ASN A 114 6.16 -5.21 -0.82
N ILE A 115 6.90 -5.47 0.25
CA ILE A 115 8.33 -5.81 0.19
C ILE A 115 8.56 -7.08 -0.63
N PHE A 116 7.80 -8.15 -0.36
CA PHE A 116 7.91 -9.40 -1.10
C PHE A 116 7.47 -9.28 -2.56
N SER A 117 6.68 -8.25 -2.88
CA SER A 117 6.30 -7.89 -4.26
C SER A 117 7.28 -6.93 -4.93
N GLY A 118 8.41 -6.61 -4.29
CA GLY A 118 9.45 -5.73 -4.85
C GLY A 118 9.17 -4.24 -4.74
N CYS A 119 8.20 -3.81 -3.92
CA CYS A 119 7.87 -2.41 -3.71
C CYS A 119 8.72 -1.80 -2.60
N HIS A 120 9.25 -0.59 -2.83
CA HIS A 120 9.94 0.22 -1.81
C HIS A 120 9.16 1.48 -1.41
N ALA A 121 8.07 1.78 -2.11
CA ALA A 121 7.13 2.80 -1.69
C ALA A 121 5.70 2.30 -1.86
N VAL A 122 4.81 2.72 -0.98
CA VAL A 122 3.38 2.41 -1.05
C VAL A 122 2.54 3.62 -0.65
N GLN A 123 1.45 3.85 -1.38
CA GLN A 123 0.39 4.75 -0.98
C GLN A 123 -0.67 3.94 -0.23
N ASP A 124 -0.75 4.14 1.08
CA ASP A 124 -1.81 3.54 1.90
C ASP A 124 -3.08 4.38 1.77
N HIS A 125 -4.13 3.84 1.18
CA HIS A 125 -5.40 4.50 0.96
C HIS A 125 -6.27 4.43 2.21
N GLY A 126 -5.90 5.28 3.16
CA GLY A 126 -6.64 5.61 4.37
C GLY A 126 -6.47 7.09 4.73
N PRO A 127 -7.08 7.56 5.83
CA PRO A 127 -6.83 8.92 6.31
C PRO A 127 -5.36 9.08 6.76
N ASN A 128 -4.84 10.31 6.66
CA ASN A 128 -3.50 10.59 7.13
C ASN A 128 -3.36 10.24 8.62
N GLN A 129 -2.29 9.51 8.93
CA GLN A 129 -1.92 9.14 10.29
C GLN A 129 -0.93 10.16 10.88
N ILE A 130 -0.52 9.93 12.14
CA ILE A 130 0.58 10.66 12.79
C ILE A 130 1.95 10.20 12.24
N ASP A 131 3.01 10.99 12.46
CA ASP A 131 4.35 10.74 11.89
C ASP A 131 4.91 9.37 12.27
N GLU A 132 4.67 8.91 13.50
CA GLU A 132 5.11 7.60 14.00
C GLU A 132 4.59 6.44 13.14
N TYR A 133 3.41 6.61 12.53
CA TYR A 133 2.86 5.61 11.63
C TYR A 133 3.73 5.43 10.38
N TYR A 134 4.22 6.51 9.79
CA TYR A 134 4.99 6.46 8.56
C TYR A 134 6.46 6.09 8.81
N GLU A 135 7.00 6.48 9.97
CA GLU A 135 8.41 6.28 10.33
C GLU A 135 8.75 4.86 10.81
N GLN A 136 7.74 4.08 11.23
CA GLN A 136 7.97 2.73 11.76
C GLN A 136 8.30 1.68 10.69
N PHE A 137 8.03 1.96 9.41
CA PHE A 137 8.12 0.96 8.34
C PHE A 137 9.48 0.96 7.63
N PRO A 138 9.96 -0.21 7.15
CA PRO A 138 11.23 -0.33 6.46
C PRO A 138 11.19 0.12 4.98
N ILE A 139 10.01 0.54 4.50
CA ILE A 139 9.80 1.10 3.15
C ILE A 139 9.04 2.42 3.29
N ASN A 140 9.08 3.26 2.25
CA ASN A 140 8.40 4.55 2.27
C ASN A 140 6.87 4.38 2.20
N VAL A 141 6.16 4.71 3.27
CA VAL A 141 4.71 4.91 3.21
C VAL A 141 4.46 6.38 2.91
N ILE A 142 3.89 6.65 1.74
CA ILE A 142 3.68 8.01 1.25
C ILE A 142 2.71 8.74 2.18
N ARG A 143 3.12 9.90 2.72
CA ARG A 143 2.33 10.69 3.67
C ARG A 143 1.71 11.95 3.07
N GLU A 144 2.29 12.46 1.99
CA GLU A 144 1.90 13.76 1.40
C GLU A 144 0.80 13.59 0.36
N TYR A 145 -0.38 13.20 0.81
CA TYR A 145 -1.61 13.13 0.00
C TYR A 145 -2.82 13.41 0.89
N ARG A 146 -3.96 13.73 0.26
CA ARG A 146 -5.29 13.64 0.88
C ARG A 146 -6.13 12.64 0.08
N GLN A 147 -7.19 12.11 0.68
CA GLN A 147 -8.00 11.12 0.01
C GLN A 147 -9.48 11.21 0.36
N CYS A 148 -10.30 10.71 -0.56
CA CYS A 148 -11.62 10.21 -0.25
C CYS A 148 -11.82 8.90 -1.00
N HIS A 149 -12.41 7.89 -0.35
CA HIS A 149 -12.63 6.59 -1.00
C HIS A 149 -13.49 6.74 -2.26
N SER A 150 -14.75 7.17 -2.09
CA SER A 150 -15.61 7.57 -3.19
C SER A 150 -16.63 8.60 -2.75
N ILE A 151 -17.28 9.28 -3.71
CA ILE A 151 -18.25 10.34 -3.41
C ILE A 151 -19.48 9.79 -2.68
N GLU A 152 -19.98 8.61 -3.07
CA GLU A 152 -21.21 8.03 -2.49
C GLU A 152 -20.96 7.28 -1.18
N LEU A 153 -19.84 6.54 -1.06
CA LEU A 153 -19.48 5.90 0.22
C LEU A 153 -18.88 6.89 1.22
N GLY A 154 -18.46 8.06 0.75
CA GLY A 154 -17.69 9.01 1.53
C GLY A 154 -16.43 8.37 2.10
N ASN A 155 -16.07 8.81 3.31
CA ASN A 155 -14.91 8.28 4.04
C ASN A 155 -15.33 7.20 5.04
N TRP A 156 -15.99 6.16 4.55
CA TRP A 156 -16.27 4.95 5.33
C TRP A 156 -14.99 4.32 5.91
N TRP A 157 -13.86 4.46 5.20
CA TRP A 157 -12.53 4.06 5.68
C TRP A 157 -11.84 5.13 6.54
N GLY A 158 -12.61 6.03 7.16
CA GLY A 158 -12.12 7.09 8.03
C GLY A 158 -11.62 8.33 7.28
N GLY A 159 -11.49 9.43 8.02
CA GLY A 159 -11.14 10.75 7.50
C GLY A 159 -12.30 11.75 7.58
N LYS A 160 -12.10 12.95 7.02
CA LYS A 160 -13.12 14.00 6.95
C LYS A 160 -14.03 13.80 5.73
N SER A 161 -14.97 14.70 5.45
CA SER A 161 -15.70 14.64 4.17
C SER A 161 -14.78 14.90 2.97
N ALA A 162 -15.18 14.45 1.77
CA ALA A 162 -14.43 14.68 0.53
C ALA A 162 -14.08 16.17 0.32
N LYS A 163 -15.01 17.07 0.66
CA LYS A 163 -14.82 18.52 0.54
C LYS A 163 -13.74 19.02 1.50
N GLU A 164 -13.80 18.62 2.77
CA GLU A 164 -12.82 19.04 3.79
C GLU A 164 -11.42 18.49 3.47
N GLU A 165 -11.33 17.22 3.05
CA GLU A 165 -10.08 16.60 2.61
C GLU A 165 -9.49 17.32 1.39
N TRP A 166 -10.33 17.71 0.43
CA TRP A 166 -9.93 18.49 -0.74
C TRP A 166 -9.43 19.89 -0.36
N GLU A 167 -10.15 20.62 0.48
CA GLU A 167 -9.76 21.95 0.96
C GLU A 167 -8.42 21.90 1.71
N ASP A 168 -8.20 20.86 2.50
CA ASP A 168 -6.96 20.65 3.24
C ASP A 168 -5.73 20.37 2.34
N THR A 169 -5.93 19.97 1.08
CA THR A 169 -4.82 19.87 0.12
C THR A 169 -4.15 21.21 -0.14
N LYS A 170 -4.89 22.31 0.06
CA LYS A 170 -4.49 23.69 -0.27
C LYS A 170 -3.98 23.85 -1.72
N GLY A 171 -4.36 22.94 -2.62
CA GLY A 171 -3.84 22.87 -3.99
C GLY A 171 -2.35 22.49 -4.09
N GLN A 172 -1.75 21.99 -3.01
CA GLN A 172 -0.32 21.64 -2.92
C GLN A 172 -0.09 20.12 -2.88
N MET A 173 -1.10 19.36 -2.46
CA MET A 173 -1.02 17.92 -2.28
C MET A 173 -1.92 17.18 -3.28
N PRO A 174 -1.53 15.99 -3.76
CA PRO A 174 -2.42 15.12 -4.51
C PRO A 174 -3.68 14.78 -3.71
N PHE A 175 -4.83 14.75 -4.39
CA PHE A 175 -6.08 14.24 -3.87
C PHE A 175 -6.43 12.93 -4.57
N ILE A 176 -6.53 11.83 -3.82
CA ILE A 176 -6.71 10.48 -4.35
C ILE A 176 -8.16 10.05 -4.13
N ILE A 177 -8.81 9.55 -5.17
CA ILE A 177 -10.18 9.07 -5.13
C ILE A 177 -10.40 7.92 -6.10
N HIS A 178 -11.23 6.95 -5.72
CA HIS A 178 -11.69 5.92 -6.64
C HIS A 178 -12.80 6.44 -7.54
N LEU A 179 -12.73 6.09 -8.83
CA LEU A 179 -13.76 6.38 -9.82
C LEU A 179 -14.53 5.10 -10.17
N ALA A 180 -15.81 5.24 -10.51
CA ALA A 180 -16.69 4.14 -10.94
C ALA A 180 -16.86 3.00 -9.90
N GLU A 181 -16.87 3.36 -8.62
CA GLU A 181 -17.09 2.42 -7.52
C GLU A 181 -18.56 2.03 -7.32
N SER A 182 -19.46 2.95 -7.65
CA SER A 182 -20.90 2.82 -7.51
C SER A 182 -21.57 2.77 -8.89
N SER A 183 -22.84 2.35 -8.91
CA SER A 183 -23.67 2.49 -10.10
C SER A 183 -24.13 3.95 -10.23
N VAL A 184 -24.04 4.51 -11.45
CA VAL A 184 -24.72 5.78 -11.79
C VAL A 184 -26.20 5.63 -11.44
N LYS A 185 -26.65 6.34 -10.39
CA LYS A 185 -28.07 6.49 -10.09
C LYS A 185 -28.68 7.59 -10.95
#